data_AF-A0A3M1FU73-F1
#
_entry.id   AF-A0A3M1FU73-F1
#
_cell.length_a   1.000
_cell.length_b   1.000
_cell.length_c   1.000
_cell.angle_alpha   90.00
_cell.angle_beta   90.00
_cell.angle_gamma   90.00
#
_symmetry.space_group_name_H-M   'P 1'
#
loop_
_entity.id
_entity.type
_entity.pdbx_description
1 polymer ?
#
loop_
_entity_poly.entity_id
_entity_poly.type
_entity_poly.pdbx_seq_one_letter_code
_entity_poly.pdbx_strand_id
1 'polypeptide(L)'
;MEKRIFLTKTFPALYFLLSFWLKPIYTFAQLPVYTPPPQSGEIVLEKTKKKTFSAAEIQDLALNYFKNILLKINSAKEGKEVSLPFMSKPVAEYMSILYYYCVVRQAVCEFILRAALESDVLASLTHKKRDCKGLKLFWHKWIDSQMETRVGFNLRIALFNKYESFKKAGRVKYIKCKETIEK
;
A
#
# COMPACT_ATOMS: atom_id res chain seq x y z
N MET A 1 50.36 10.46 7.70
CA MET A 1 49.52 11.55 8.28
C MET A 1 48.32 10.92 8.95
N GLU A 2 48.36 10.87 10.28
CA GLU A 2 47.22 10.56 11.14
C GLU A 2 46.12 11.61 10.99
N LYS A 3 44.86 11.18 11.00
CA LYS A 3 43.76 12.00 11.53
C LYS A 3 42.86 11.11 12.40
N ARG A 4 43.05 11.25 13.72
CA ARG A 4 42.14 10.77 14.76
C ARG A 4 40.92 11.69 14.80
N ILE A 5 39.72 11.11 14.95
CA ILE A 5 38.50 11.88 15.23
C ILE A 5 38.07 11.57 16.66
N PHE A 6 37.93 12.65 17.42
CA PHE A 6 37.51 12.72 18.82
C PHE A 6 36.04 12.30 18.98
N LEU A 7 35.79 11.38 19.91
CA LEU A 7 34.48 11.16 20.50
C LEU A 7 34.47 11.80 21.89
N THR A 8 33.95 13.03 21.99
CA THR A 8 33.50 13.58 23.25
C THR A 8 32.22 14.39 23.04
N LYS A 9 31.14 13.93 23.68
CA LYS A 9 30.27 14.69 24.60
C LYS A 9 28.90 14.04 24.69
N THR A 10 28.75 13.31 25.79
CA THR A 10 27.53 13.13 26.55
C THR A 10 26.64 14.38 26.55
N PHE A 11 25.35 14.20 26.26
CA PHE A 11 24.31 15.18 26.63
C PHE A 11 23.18 14.46 27.37
N PRO A 12 22.99 14.76 28.67
CA PRO A 12 21.91 14.24 29.49
C PRO A 12 20.70 15.17 29.36
N ALA A 13 19.58 14.69 28.85
CA ALA A 13 18.30 15.39 28.94
C ALA A 13 17.14 14.39 28.80
N LEU A 14 17.21 13.33 29.60
CA LEU A 14 16.18 12.29 29.73
C LEU A 14 15.21 12.59 30.89
N TYR A 15 15.16 13.84 31.34
CA TYR A 15 14.39 14.27 32.50
C TYR A 15 13.94 15.70 32.25
N PHE A 16 12.87 15.92 31.50
CA PHE A 16 12.00 17.09 31.68
C PHE A 16 10.78 16.90 30.75
N LEU A 17 9.59 17.10 31.32
CA LEU A 17 8.29 17.22 30.64
C LEU A 17 7.49 15.93 30.41
N LEU A 18 7.50 15.09 31.45
CA LEU A 18 6.43 14.14 31.82
C LEU A 18 5.25 14.87 32.51
N SER A 19 4.88 16.07 32.03
CA SER A 19 3.96 16.96 32.74
C SER A 19 3.08 17.77 31.78
N PHE A 20 2.22 17.09 31.02
CA PHE A 20 1.05 17.72 30.38
C PHE A 20 -0.13 16.75 30.36
N TRP A 21 -0.56 16.34 31.55
CA TRP A 21 -1.93 15.91 31.80
C TRP A 21 -2.79 17.18 31.99
N LEU A 22 -3.23 17.78 30.88
CA LEU A 22 -4.39 18.68 30.90
C LEU A 22 -5.55 17.92 30.26
N LYS A 23 -6.44 17.48 31.13
CA LYS A 23 -7.77 16.98 30.78
C LYS A 23 -8.48 18.04 29.92
N PRO A 24 -8.98 17.71 28.72
CA PRO A 24 -9.99 18.55 28.13
C PRO A 24 -11.32 18.25 28.83
N ILE A 25 -11.85 19.25 29.53
CA ILE A 25 -13.26 19.29 29.91
C ILE A 25 -14.01 19.60 28.61
N TYR A 26 -14.40 18.55 27.87
CA TYR A 26 -15.40 18.68 26.80
C TYR A 26 -16.77 18.55 27.44
N THR A 27 -17.42 19.68 27.66
CA THR A 27 -18.87 19.76 27.86
C THR A 27 -19.52 19.35 26.55
N PHE A 28 -20.00 18.11 26.46
CA PHE A 28 -20.81 17.66 25.33
C PHE A 28 -22.13 18.44 25.34
N ALA A 29 -22.25 19.44 24.48
CA ALA A 29 -23.54 19.98 24.09
C ALA A 29 -24.30 18.85 23.36
N GLN A 30 -25.45 18.45 23.91
CA GLN A 30 -26.35 17.50 23.25
C GLN A 30 -26.87 18.15 21.95
N LEU A 31 -26.33 17.73 20.81
CA LEU A 31 -26.91 18.06 19.52
C LEU A 31 -28.28 17.37 19.42
N PRO A 32 -29.30 18.03 18.85
CA PRO A 32 -30.59 17.40 18.60
C PRO A 32 -30.40 16.17 17.70
N VAL A 33 -30.90 15.03 18.17
CA VAL A 33 -30.93 13.79 17.41
C VAL A 33 -31.90 13.99 16.25
N TYR A 34 -31.36 14.20 15.04
CA TYR A 34 -32.16 14.19 13.82
C TYR A 34 -32.57 12.76 13.53
N THR A 35 -33.84 12.43 13.75
CA THR A 35 -34.44 11.19 13.26
C THR A 35 -34.91 11.41 11.82
N PRO A 36 -34.30 10.75 10.82
CA PRO A 36 -34.80 10.84 9.45
C PRO A 36 -36.22 10.24 9.38
N PRO A 37 -37.12 10.81 8.56
CA PRO A 37 -38.46 10.27 8.39
C PRO A 37 -38.39 8.83 7.86
N PRO A 38 -39.31 7.94 8.27
CA PRO A 38 -39.32 6.56 7.83
C PRO A 38 -39.63 6.50 6.33
N GLN A 39 -38.61 6.34 5.51
CA GLN A 39 -38.76 5.97 4.11
C GLN A 39 -39.08 4.48 4.06
N SER A 40 -40.36 4.15 4.15
CA SER A 40 -40.87 2.82 3.84
C SER A 40 -40.86 2.64 2.32
N GLY A 41 -39.71 2.24 1.80
CA GLY A 41 -39.56 1.66 0.48
C GLY A 41 -38.88 0.31 0.65
N GLU A 42 -39.51 -0.75 0.15
CA GLU A 42 -38.89 -2.08 0.12
C GLU A 42 -37.80 -2.07 -0.95
N ILE A 43 -36.58 -1.74 -0.53
CA ILE A 43 -35.40 -1.86 -1.40
C ILE A 43 -35.10 -3.35 -1.52
N VAL A 44 -35.51 -3.94 -2.63
CA VAL A 44 -35.07 -5.30 -3.02
C VAL A 44 -33.58 -5.21 -3.32
N LEU A 45 -32.75 -5.39 -2.29
CA LEU A 45 -31.32 -5.55 -2.43
C LEU A 45 -31.08 -6.91 -3.08
N GLU A 46 -31.00 -6.96 -4.41
CA GLU A 46 -30.41 -8.09 -5.11
C GLU A 46 -28.97 -8.26 -4.61
N LYS A 47 -28.81 -9.15 -3.62
CA LYS A 47 -27.50 -9.59 -3.13
C LYS A 47 -26.85 -10.39 -4.26
N THR A 48 -26.18 -9.70 -5.17
CA THR A 48 -25.12 -10.32 -5.96
C THR A 48 -24.12 -10.88 -4.97
N LYS A 49 -24.10 -12.21 -4.81
CA LYS A 49 -23.14 -12.92 -3.96
C LYS A 49 -21.74 -12.70 -4.54
N LYS A 50 -21.10 -11.58 -4.18
CA LYS A 50 -19.66 -11.42 -4.38
C LYS A 50 -18.98 -12.51 -3.55
N LYS A 51 -18.17 -13.33 -4.21
CA LYS A 51 -17.34 -14.33 -3.54
C LYS A 51 -16.39 -13.58 -2.59
N THR A 52 -16.63 -13.72 -1.29
CA THR A 52 -15.76 -13.17 -0.25
C THR A 52 -14.66 -14.19 -0.01
N PHE A 53 -13.40 -13.78 -0.17
CA PHE A 53 -12.24 -14.59 0.20
C PHE A 53 -11.88 -14.29 1.66
N SER A 54 -11.46 -15.29 2.41
CA SER A 54 -10.83 -15.12 3.72
C SER A 54 -9.43 -14.49 3.57
N ALA A 55 -8.92 -13.91 4.66
CA ALA A 55 -7.59 -13.30 4.66
C ALA A 55 -6.47 -14.31 4.30
N ALA A 56 -6.57 -15.55 4.79
CA ALA A 56 -5.63 -16.62 4.47
C ALA A 56 -5.65 -16.98 2.98
N GLU A 57 -6.84 -17.12 2.38
CA GLU A 57 -6.97 -17.39 0.94
C GLU A 57 -6.37 -16.26 0.09
N ILE A 58 -6.60 -15.00 0.48
CA ILE A 58 -6.03 -13.84 -0.21
C ILE A 58 -4.50 -13.85 -0.15
N GLN A 59 -3.93 -14.17 1.02
CA GLN A 59 -2.49 -14.31 1.20
C GLN A 59 -1.92 -15.44 0.34
N ASP A 60 -2.55 -16.62 0.34
CA ASP A 60 -2.11 -17.76 -0.46
C ASP A 60 -2.17 -17.46 -1.95
N LEU A 61 -3.21 -16.76 -2.43
CA LEU A 61 -3.30 -16.30 -3.80
C LEU A 61 -2.13 -15.37 -4.17
N ALA A 62 -1.75 -14.45 -3.28
CA ALA A 62 -0.62 -13.55 -3.52
C ALA A 62 0.72 -14.30 -3.53
N LEU A 63 0.94 -15.21 -2.58
CA LEU A 63 2.15 -16.04 -2.54
C LEU A 63 2.26 -16.92 -3.80
N ASN A 64 1.17 -17.56 -4.20
CA ASN A 64 1.13 -18.40 -5.40
C ASN A 64 1.34 -17.57 -6.67
N TYR A 65 0.84 -16.34 -6.73
CA TYR A 65 1.10 -15.43 -7.84
C TYR A 65 2.60 -15.18 -8.02
N PHE A 66 3.32 -14.79 -6.97
CA PHE A 66 4.76 -14.53 -7.07
C PHE A 66 5.59 -15.80 -7.29
N LYS A 67 5.23 -16.93 -6.66
CA LYS A 67 5.86 -18.23 -6.93
C LYS A 67 5.74 -18.59 -8.41
N ASN A 68 4.55 -18.42 -9.00
CA ASN A 68 4.31 -18.71 -10.41
C ASN A 68 5.11 -17.78 -11.34
N ILE A 69 5.27 -16.50 -10.99
CA ILE A 69 6.15 -15.59 -11.74
C ILE A 69 7.59 -16.10 -11.70
N LEU A 70 8.11 -16.45 -10.53
CA LEU A 70 9.48 -16.93 -10.38
C LEU A 70 9.75 -18.22 -11.17
N LEU A 71 8.84 -19.19 -11.08
CA LEU A 71 8.92 -20.44 -11.86
C LEU A 71 8.97 -20.14 -13.36
N LYS A 72 8.11 -19.23 -13.81
CA LYS A 72 8.01 -18.81 -15.21
C LYS A 72 9.24 -18.05 -15.70
N ILE A 73 9.84 -17.20 -14.87
CA ILE A 73 11.13 -16.55 -15.18
C ILE A 73 12.23 -17.60 -15.37
N ASN A 74 12.28 -18.62 -14.52
CA ASN A 74 13.27 -19.69 -14.66
C ASN A 74 13.04 -20.52 -15.94
N SER A 75 11.80 -20.86 -16.26
CA SER A 75 11.46 -21.54 -17.52
C SER A 75 11.80 -20.70 -18.76
N ALA A 76 11.64 -19.38 -18.70
CA ALA A 76 12.03 -18.48 -19.79
C ALA A 76 13.55 -18.47 -20.03
N LYS A 77 14.36 -18.61 -18.98
CA LYS A 77 15.83 -18.75 -19.10
C LYS A 77 16.24 -20.05 -19.83
N GLU A 78 15.40 -21.08 -19.75
CA GLU A 78 15.57 -22.34 -20.49
C GLU A 78 15.07 -22.25 -21.94
N GLY A 79 14.68 -21.06 -22.40
CA GLY A 79 14.19 -20.82 -23.78
C GLY A 79 12.75 -21.26 -24.02
N LYS A 80 11.99 -21.61 -22.97
CA LYS A 80 10.56 -21.95 -23.12
C LYS A 80 9.73 -20.70 -23.35
N GLU A 81 8.71 -20.80 -24.20
CA GLU A 81 7.70 -19.74 -24.34
C GLU A 81 6.87 -19.67 -23.06
N VAL A 82 6.73 -18.46 -22.52
CA VAL A 82 6.07 -18.24 -21.22
C VAL A 82 5.10 -17.08 -21.34
N SER A 83 3.83 -17.31 -20.96
CA SER A 83 2.83 -16.26 -20.77
C SER A 83 2.66 -15.97 -19.28
N LEU A 84 2.83 -14.71 -18.87
CA LEU A 84 2.70 -14.29 -17.48
C LEU A 84 1.31 -13.68 -17.20
N PRO A 85 0.63 -14.09 -16.12
CA PRO A 85 -0.66 -13.50 -15.79
C PRO A 85 -0.48 -12.09 -15.18
N PHE A 86 -1.39 -11.18 -15.50
CA PHE A 86 -1.52 -9.94 -14.75
C PHE A 86 -2.01 -10.21 -13.32
N MET A 87 -1.61 -9.33 -12.40
CA MET A 87 -2.06 -9.40 -11.00
C MET A 87 -3.59 -9.34 -10.90
N SER A 88 -4.17 -10.23 -10.11
CA SER A 88 -5.62 -10.28 -9.87
C SER A 88 -6.04 -9.31 -8.77
N LYS A 89 -7.35 -8.99 -8.68
CA LYS A 89 -7.89 -8.07 -7.66
C LYS A 89 -7.56 -8.50 -6.22
N PRO A 90 -7.72 -9.78 -5.81
CA PRO A 90 -7.37 -10.21 -4.45
C PRO A 90 -5.87 -10.04 -4.14
N VAL A 91 -5.00 -10.31 -5.12
CA VAL A 91 -3.55 -10.13 -4.95
C VAL A 91 -3.19 -8.66 -4.80
N ALA A 92 -3.79 -7.79 -5.62
CA ALA A 92 -3.60 -6.34 -5.52
C ALA A 92 -4.08 -5.79 -4.17
N GLU A 93 -5.19 -6.31 -3.65
CA GLU A 93 -5.72 -5.98 -2.32
C GLU A 93 -4.74 -6.41 -1.22
N TYR A 94 -4.27 -7.65 -1.23
CA TYR A 94 -3.24 -8.13 -0.31
C TYR A 94 -1.98 -7.25 -0.33
N MET A 95 -1.49 -6.95 -1.54
CA MET A 95 -0.31 -6.11 -1.73
C MET A 95 -0.51 -4.71 -1.16
N SER A 96 -1.71 -4.12 -1.32
CA SER A 96 -2.03 -2.81 -0.75
C SER A 96 -2.01 -2.82 0.79
N ILE A 97 -2.51 -3.89 1.40
CA ILE A 97 -2.49 -4.10 2.85
C ILE A 97 -1.04 -4.27 3.32
N LEU A 98 -0.25 -5.10 2.64
CA LEU A 98 1.16 -5.32 2.96
C LEU A 98 1.97 -4.01 2.86
N TYR A 99 1.71 -3.22 1.82
CA TYR A 99 2.32 -1.91 1.64
C TYR A 99 1.95 -0.96 2.78
N TYR A 100 0.68 -0.93 3.20
CA TYR A 100 0.23 -0.12 4.34
C TYR A 100 1.00 -0.44 5.62
N TYR A 101 1.05 -1.72 6.01
CA TYR A 101 1.77 -2.15 7.22
C TYR A 101 3.25 -1.78 7.17
N CYS A 102 3.85 -1.86 5.98
CA CYS A 102 5.24 -1.51 5.79
C CYS A 102 5.47 0.02 5.86
N VAL A 103 4.60 0.82 5.24
CA VAL A 103 4.63 2.30 5.26
C VAL A 103 4.55 2.84 6.69
N VAL A 104 3.64 2.31 7.52
CA VAL A 104 3.49 2.73 8.92
C VAL A 104 4.79 2.54 9.73
N ARG A 105 5.63 1.57 9.35
CA ARG A 105 6.89 1.26 10.05
C ARG A 105 8.12 1.93 9.44
N GLN A 106 8.16 2.12 8.12
CA GLN A 106 9.38 2.52 7.39
C GLN A 106 9.21 3.79 6.52
N ALA A 107 8.06 4.45 6.61
CA ALA A 107 7.56 5.50 5.74
C ALA A 107 7.24 5.06 4.31
N VAL A 108 8.16 4.36 3.65
CA VAL A 108 8.03 4.01 2.23
C VAL A 108 8.66 2.65 1.98
N CYS A 109 7.91 1.76 1.32
CA CYS A 109 8.35 0.42 0.98
C CYS A 109 8.38 0.21 -0.54
N GLU A 110 9.37 0.84 -1.18
CA GLU A 110 9.50 0.83 -2.64
C GLU A 110 9.65 -0.57 -3.22
N PHE A 111 10.22 -1.52 -2.48
CA PHE A 111 10.40 -2.89 -2.97
C PHE A 111 9.07 -3.56 -3.33
N ILE A 112 7.98 -3.27 -2.60
CA ILE A 112 6.63 -3.80 -2.89
C ILE A 112 6.11 -3.23 -4.20
N LEU A 113 6.25 -1.92 -4.38
CA LEU A 113 5.82 -1.23 -5.59
C LEU A 113 6.67 -1.61 -6.80
N ARG A 114 7.97 -1.83 -6.60
CA ARG A 114 8.89 -2.30 -7.62
C ARG A 114 8.57 -3.73 -8.05
N ALA A 115 8.28 -4.63 -7.11
CA ALA A 115 7.84 -5.99 -7.44
C ALA A 115 6.52 -5.99 -8.24
N ALA A 116 5.56 -5.12 -7.88
CA ALA A 116 4.34 -4.95 -8.65
C ALA A 116 4.63 -4.40 -10.06
N LEU A 117 5.50 -3.38 -10.18
CA LEU A 117 5.92 -2.83 -11.47
C LEU A 117 6.60 -3.86 -12.36
N GLU A 118 7.57 -4.60 -11.82
CA GLU A 118 8.28 -5.66 -12.54
C GLU A 118 7.31 -6.76 -13.01
N SER A 119 6.34 -7.13 -12.18
CA SER A 119 5.30 -8.09 -12.58
C SER A 119 4.47 -7.61 -13.77
N ASP A 120 4.12 -6.31 -13.80
CA ASP A 120 3.38 -5.70 -14.91
C ASP A 120 4.24 -5.54 -16.18
N VAL A 121 5.53 -5.20 -16.04
CA VAL A 121 6.48 -5.15 -17.16
C VAL A 121 6.60 -6.54 -17.80
N LEU A 122 6.84 -7.57 -16.99
CA LEU A 122 6.99 -8.93 -17.49
C LEU A 122 5.69 -9.44 -18.14
N ALA A 123 4.53 -9.21 -17.52
CA ALA A 123 3.24 -9.53 -18.13
C ALA A 123 3.05 -8.78 -19.46
N SER A 124 3.33 -7.48 -19.49
CA SER A 124 3.22 -6.62 -20.68
C SER A 124 4.05 -7.15 -21.86
N LEU A 125 5.29 -7.56 -21.59
CA LEU A 125 6.18 -8.16 -22.60
C LEU A 125 5.58 -9.45 -23.17
N THR A 126 5.09 -10.34 -22.31
CA THR A 126 4.50 -11.62 -22.77
C THR A 126 3.18 -11.46 -23.53
N HIS A 127 2.38 -10.44 -23.20
CA HIS A 127 1.10 -10.15 -23.85
C HIS A 127 1.20 -9.18 -25.04
N LYS A 128 2.40 -8.64 -25.32
CA LYS A 128 2.63 -7.56 -26.30
C LYS A 128 1.68 -6.37 -26.09
N LYS A 129 1.39 -6.04 -24.83
CA LYS A 129 0.48 -4.96 -24.42
C LYS A 129 1.18 -4.04 -23.43
N ARG A 130 1.13 -2.73 -23.66
CA ARG A 130 1.69 -1.73 -22.74
C ARG A 130 0.66 -1.36 -21.66
N ASP A 131 0.43 -2.28 -20.72
CA ASP A 131 -0.55 -2.05 -19.65
C ASP A 131 -0.01 -2.45 -18.28
N CYS A 132 -0.10 -1.55 -17.31
CA CYS A 132 0.22 -1.85 -15.92
C CYS A 132 -1.06 -2.04 -15.11
N LYS A 133 -1.76 -3.13 -15.46
CA LYS A 133 -3.04 -3.49 -14.86
C LYS A 133 -2.90 -3.77 -13.37
N GLY A 134 -1.82 -4.44 -12.95
CA GLY A 134 -1.58 -4.80 -11.56
C GLY A 134 -1.38 -3.57 -10.66
N LEU A 135 -0.51 -2.65 -11.06
CA LEU A 135 -0.28 -1.39 -10.34
C LEU A 135 -1.51 -0.50 -10.30
N LYS A 136 -2.29 -0.43 -11.38
CA LYS A 136 -3.58 0.29 -11.37
C LYS A 136 -4.55 -0.31 -10.36
N LEU A 137 -4.69 -1.65 -10.35
CA LEU A 137 -5.53 -2.34 -9.39
C LEU A 137 -5.04 -2.12 -7.94
N PHE A 138 -3.73 -2.14 -7.73
CA PHE A 138 -3.12 -1.85 -6.43
C PHE A 138 -3.50 -0.44 -5.94
N TRP A 139 -3.30 0.59 -6.77
CA TRP A 139 -3.61 1.97 -6.39
C TRP A 139 -5.10 2.21 -6.23
N HIS A 140 -5.93 1.57 -7.06
CA HIS A 140 -7.38 1.61 -6.89
C HIS A 140 -7.78 1.03 -5.53
N LYS A 141 -7.27 -0.16 -5.18
CA LYS A 141 -7.50 -0.78 -3.87
C LYS A 141 -6.98 0.05 -2.71
N TRP A 142 -5.82 0.68 -2.87
CA TRP A 142 -5.23 1.59 -1.89
C TRP A 142 -6.17 2.78 -1.58
N ILE A 143 -6.75 3.40 -2.60
CA ILE A 143 -7.68 4.53 -2.45
C ILE A 143 -9.04 4.06 -1.94
N ASP A 144 -9.63 3.04 -2.55
CA ASP A 144 -10.96 2.52 -2.18
C ASP A 144 -11.02 2.07 -0.72
N SER A 145 -9.92 1.52 -0.21
CA SER A 145 -9.80 1.04 1.17
C SER A 145 -9.35 2.14 2.14
N GLN A 146 -9.26 3.39 1.68
CA GLN A 146 -8.81 4.57 2.42
C GLN A 146 -7.45 4.37 3.11
N MET A 147 -6.55 3.58 2.50
CA MET A 147 -5.25 3.28 3.11
C MET A 147 -4.39 4.54 3.24
N GLU A 148 -4.46 5.45 2.27
CA GLU A 148 -3.78 6.75 2.35
C GLU A 148 -4.18 7.53 3.61
N THR A 149 -5.48 7.65 3.86
CA THR A 149 -6.02 8.35 5.03
C THR A 149 -5.58 7.64 6.32
N ARG A 150 -5.62 6.30 6.35
CA ARG A 150 -5.14 5.51 7.49
C ARG A 150 -3.65 5.72 7.74
N VAL A 151 -2.83 5.85 6.70
CA VAL A 151 -1.40 6.19 6.87
C VAL A 151 -1.27 7.55 7.55
N GLY A 152 -2.04 8.55 7.11
CA GLY A 152 -2.02 9.88 7.74
C GLY A 152 -2.22 9.87 9.26
N PHE A 153 -3.05 8.95 9.77
CA PHE A 153 -3.28 8.80 11.21
C PHE A 153 -2.27 7.92 11.93
N ASN A 154 -1.75 6.88 11.27
CA ASN A 154 -0.91 5.86 11.91
C ASN A 154 0.59 6.08 11.71
N LEU A 155 0.99 6.96 10.80
CA LEU A 155 2.39 7.22 10.51
C LEU A 155 3.03 8.04 11.64
N ARG A 156 4.17 7.58 12.13
CA ARG A 156 4.96 8.31 13.14
C ARG A 156 5.42 9.65 12.56
N ILE A 157 5.37 10.71 13.37
CA ILE A 157 5.77 12.08 12.97
C ILE A 157 7.18 12.09 12.34
N ALA A 158 8.14 11.34 12.91
CA ALA A 158 9.51 11.24 12.39
C ALA A 158 9.59 10.65 10.96
N LEU A 159 8.57 9.92 10.52
CA LEU A 159 8.48 9.30 9.19
C LEU A 159 7.66 10.13 8.20
N PHE A 160 6.93 11.15 8.67
CA PHE A 160 5.98 11.94 7.88
C PHE A 160 6.63 12.63 6.68
N ASN A 161 7.74 13.35 6.89
CA ASN A 161 8.42 14.08 5.81
C ASN A 161 8.91 13.16 4.68
N LYS A 162 9.39 11.96 5.05
CA LYS A 162 9.84 10.95 4.09
C LYS A 162 8.66 10.42 3.26
N TYR A 163 7.53 10.14 3.91
CA TYR A 163 6.32 9.68 3.22
C TYR A 163 5.74 10.76 2.31
N GLU A 164 5.63 12.01 2.77
CA GLU A 164 5.13 13.12 1.95
C GLU A 164 6.01 13.41 0.73
N SER A 165 7.34 13.35 0.88
CA SER A 165 8.27 13.49 -0.23
C SER A 165 8.06 12.40 -1.28
N PHE A 166 7.88 11.15 -0.83
CA PHE A 166 7.54 10.05 -1.72
C PHE A 166 6.18 10.24 -2.41
N LYS A 167 5.15 10.66 -1.68
CA LYS A 167 3.82 10.95 -2.23
C LYS A 167 3.87 11.97 -3.36
N LYS A 168 4.62 13.07 -3.16
CA LYS A 168 4.72 14.18 -4.12
C LYS A 168 5.53 13.81 -5.37
N ALA A 169 6.65 13.11 -5.22
CA ALA A 169 7.56 12.84 -6.33
C ALA A 169 7.69 11.35 -6.66
N GLY A 170 8.07 10.52 -5.68
CA GLY A 170 8.37 9.10 -5.88
C GLY A 170 7.19 8.27 -6.40
N ARG A 171 5.96 8.59 -5.97
CA ARG A 171 4.74 7.86 -6.36
C ARG A 171 4.43 7.97 -7.85
N VAL A 172 4.76 9.10 -8.47
CA VAL A 172 4.42 9.39 -9.88
C VAL A 172 4.97 8.31 -10.81
N LYS A 173 6.18 7.79 -10.54
CA LYS A 173 6.80 6.69 -11.29
C LYS A 173 5.93 5.43 -11.33
N TYR A 174 5.27 5.11 -10.22
CA TYR A 174 4.44 3.90 -10.10
C TYR A 174 3.02 4.10 -10.63
N ILE A 175 2.51 5.33 -10.63
CA ILE A 175 1.21 5.68 -11.23
C ILE A 175 1.33 5.75 -12.76
N LYS A 176 2.37 6.43 -13.26
CA LYS A 176 2.68 6.56 -14.69
C LYS A 176 3.57 5.43 -15.20
N CYS A 177 3.35 4.22 -14.70
CA CYS A 177 4.10 3.02 -15.03
C CYS A 177 4.21 2.71 -16.52
N LYS A 178 3.29 3.20 -17.36
CA LYS A 178 3.36 3.07 -18.83
C LYS A 178 4.66 3.64 -19.38
N GLU A 179 5.11 4.78 -18.88
CA GLU A 179 6.37 5.43 -19.29
C GLU A 179 7.60 4.55 -18.97
N THR A 180 7.48 3.65 -17.98
CA THR A 180 8.54 2.69 -17.65
C THR A 180 8.48 1.43 -18.53
N ILE A 181 7.29 1.05 -19.01
CA ILE A 181 7.12 -0.10 -19.93
C ILE A 181 7.54 0.28 -21.37
N GLU A 182 7.55 1.57 -21.70
CA GLU A 182 7.90 2.09 -23.03
C GLU A 182 9.41 2.22 -23.29
N LYS A 183 10.22 2.17 -22.24
CA LYS A 183 11.69 2.21 -22.33
C LYS A 183 12.26 0.80 -22.48
#